data_AF-A0A7D5P9W5-F1
#
_entry.id   AF-A0A7D5P9W5-F1
#
_cell.length_a   1.000
_cell.length_b   1.000
_cell.length_c   1.000
_cell.angle_alpha   90.00
_cell.angle_beta   90.00
_cell.angle_gamma   90.00
#
_symmetry.space_group_name_H-M   'P 1'
#
loop_
_entity.id
_entity.type
_entity.pdbx_description
1 polymer ?
#
loop_
_entity_poly.entity_id
_entity_poly.type
_entity_poly.pdbx_seq_one_letter_code
_entity_poly.pdbx_strand_id
1 'polypeptide(L)'
;MTVAPDDVRDALGGSDLSDSQINTLIGPAGRLYDPLIKGEGIDDGVRDDVVTQLAAHLIASAPERQISSAREGDGQVSFEGETGEGLSGTTHGQLAVTLDPTGKLAGADKPSASIGVPDSKGLR
;
A
#
# COMPACT_ATOMS: atom_id res chain seq x y z
N MET A 1 -16.39 -0.63 -6.51
CA MET A 1 -15.23 0.18 -6.11
C MET A 1 -15.68 1.62 -6.15
N THR A 2 -15.81 2.21 -4.98
CA THR A 2 -16.43 3.53 -4.78
C THR A 2 -15.43 4.60 -4.40
N VAL A 3 -14.20 4.21 -4.04
CA VAL A 3 -13.07 5.11 -3.78
C VAL A 3 -12.82 6.05 -4.97
N ALA A 4 -12.91 7.35 -4.70
CA ALA A 4 -12.64 8.43 -5.62
C ALA A 4 -11.26 9.07 -5.37
N PRO A 5 -10.70 9.79 -6.35
CA PRO A 5 -9.46 10.55 -6.17
C PRO A 5 -9.48 11.52 -4.99
N ASP A 6 -10.62 12.14 -4.71
CA ASP A 6 -10.77 13.09 -3.61
C ASP A 6 -10.60 12.42 -2.24
N ASP A 7 -11.11 11.19 -2.05
CA ASP A 7 -10.93 10.44 -0.80
C ASP A 7 -9.43 10.23 -0.49
N VAL A 8 -8.64 9.92 -1.52
CA VAL A 8 -7.20 9.72 -1.40
C VAL A 8 -6.48 11.06 -1.18
N ARG A 9 -6.92 12.13 -1.84
CA ARG A 9 -6.36 13.47 -1.67
C ARG A 9 -6.60 14.01 -0.26
N ASP A 10 -7.79 13.78 0.28
CA ASP A 10 -8.15 14.12 1.65
C ASP A 10 -7.32 13.30 2.65
N ALA A 11 -7.13 12.00 2.40
CA ALA A 11 -6.27 11.16 3.22
C ALA A 11 -4.80 11.63 3.24
N LEU A 12 -4.30 12.17 2.13
CA LEU A 12 -2.96 12.77 2.04
C LEU A 12 -2.85 14.15 2.70
N GLY A 13 -3.98 14.79 3.04
CA GLY A 13 -4.00 16.19 3.52
C GLY A 13 -3.73 17.22 2.41
N GLY A 14 -3.92 16.84 1.15
CA GLY A 14 -3.65 17.65 -0.04
C GLY A 14 -2.64 17.00 -1.00
N SER A 15 -2.86 17.17 -2.30
CA SER A 15 -1.97 16.65 -3.35
C SER A 15 -2.17 17.40 -4.66
N ASP A 16 -1.06 17.74 -5.33
CA ASP A 16 -1.05 18.38 -6.66
C ASP A 16 -1.23 17.36 -7.79
N LEU A 17 -1.31 16.06 -7.47
CA LEU A 17 -1.56 15.03 -8.46
C LEU A 17 -2.95 15.21 -9.07
N SER A 18 -3.02 15.05 -10.38
CA SER A 18 -4.30 15.00 -11.10
C SER A 18 -5.09 13.74 -10.73
N ASP A 19 -6.41 13.82 -10.88
CA ASP A 19 -7.31 12.70 -10.61
C ASP A 19 -6.96 11.44 -11.42
N SER A 20 -6.42 11.59 -12.64
CA SER A 20 -5.97 10.46 -13.45
C SER A 20 -4.73 9.77 -12.86
N GLN A 21 -3.79 10.53 -12.29
CA GLN A 21 -2.62 9.98 -11.61
C GLN A 21 -3.02 9.25 -10.34
N ILE A 22 -3.93 9.83 -9.54
CA ILE A 22 -4.44 9.18 -8.32
C ILE A 22 -5.23 7.90 -8.67
N ASN A 23 -6.12 7.95 -9.68
CA ASN A 23 -6.87 6.78 -10.15
C ASN A 23 -5.96 5.63 -10.61
N THR A 24 -4.80 5.95 -11.17
CA THR A 24 -3.81 4.95 -11.59
C THR A 24 -3.30 4.12 -10.40
N LEU A 25 -3.36 4.65 -9.18
CA LEU A 25 -2.91 3.99 -7.95
C LEU A 25 -4.07 3.41 -7.10
N ILE A 26 -5.28 3.99 -7.20
CA ILE A 26 -6.50 3.42 -6.59
C ILE A 26 -6.74 2.00 -7.11
N GLY A 27 -6.72 1.80 -8.43
CA GLY A 27 -6.97 0.47 -9.03
C GLY A 27 -6.02 -0.63 -8.53
N PRO A 28 -4.69 -0.42 -8.56
CA PRO A 28 -3.72 -1.32 -7.93
C PRO A 28 -3.97 -1.58 -6.45
N ALA A 29 -4.26 -0.55 -5.64
CA ALA A 29 -4.58 -0.72 -4.22
C ALA A 29 -5.77 -1.66 -4.00
N GLY A 30 -6.85 -1.48 -4.78
CA GLY A 30 -8.00 -2.39 -4.77
C GLY A 30 -7.61 -3.81 -5.16
N ARG A 31 -6.81 -3.99 -6.21
CA ARG A 31 -6.34 -5.33 -6.64
C ARG A 31 -5.42 -6.02 -5.63
N LEU A 32 -4.73 -5.27 -4.77
CA LEU A 32 -3.93 -5.84 -3.69
C LEU A 32 -4.83 -6.33 -2.54
N TYR A 33 -5.89 -5.59 -2.21
CA TYR A 33 -6.72 -5.90 -1.05
C TYR A 33 -7.90 -6.83 -1.34
N ASP A 34 -8.57 -6.68 -2.47
CA ASP A 34 -9.76 -7.46 -2.84
C ASP A 34 -9.58 -8.98 -2.77
N PRO A 35 -8.44 -9.55 -3.22
CA PRO A 35 -8.20 -10.99 -3.07
C PRO A 35 -8.10 -11.45 -1.62
N LEU A 36 -7.63 -10.59 -0.70
CA LEU A 36 -7.42 -10.92 0.71
C LEU A 36 -8.75 -11.04 1.46
N ILE A 37 -9.73 -10.22 1.10
CA ILE A 37 -11.05 -10.17 1.74
C ILE A 37 -12.11 -11.02 1.04
N LYS A 38 -11.77 -11.69 -0.05
CA LYS A 38 -12.71 -12.47 -0.84
C LYS A 38 -13.36 -13.57 0.03
N GLY A 39 -14.67 -13.47 0.22
CA GLY A 39 -15.46 -14.43 0.99
C GLY A 39 -15.59 -14.13 2.49
N GLU A 40 -14.99 -13.03 2.97
CA GLU A 40 -15.00 -12.63 4.39
C GLU A 40 -16.25 -11.79 4.77
N GLY A 41 -17.07 -11.36 3.79
CA GLY A 41 -18.28 -10.57 4.05
C GLY A 41 -18.00 -9.18 4.65
N ILE A 42 -16.90 -8.56 4.25
CA ILE A 42 -16.50 -7.22 4.69
C ILE A 42 -17.43 -6.16 4.12
N ASP A 43 -17.75 -5.16 4.94
CA ASP A 43 -18.52 -3.99 4.54
C ASP A 43 -17.77 -3.17 3.48
N ASP A 44 -18.49 -2.68 2.47
CA ASP A 44 -17.88 -1.92 1.37
C ASP A 44 -17.21 -0.62 1.85
N GLY A 45 -17.71 0.01 2.91
CA GLY A 45 -17.09 1.19 3.51
C GLY A 45 -15.74 0.87 4.16
N VAL A 46 -15.67 -0.22 4.94
CA VAL A 46 -14.40 -0.68 5.53
C VAL A 46 -13.40 -1.04 4.44
N ARG A 47 -13.86 -1.74 3.39
CA ARG A 47 -13.03 -2.04 2.23
C ARG A 47 -12.47 -0.76 1.60
N ASP A 48 -13.33 0.23 1.38
CA ASP A 48 -12.94 1.48 0.73
C ASP A 48 -11.99 2.32 1.59
N ASP A 49 -12.15 2.33 2.91
CA ASP A 49 -11.21 2.98 3.84
C ASP A 49 -9.80 2.37 3.74
N VAL A 50 -9.71 1.03 3.72
CA VAL A 50 -8.43 0.33 3.56
C VAL A 50 -7.80 0.62 2.19
N VAL A 51 -8.60 0.57 1.11
CA VAL A 51 -8.12 0.86 -0.25
C VAL A 51 -7.66 2.31 -0.39
N THR A 52 -8.34 3.26 0.25
CA THR A 52 -7.96 4.68 0.27
C THR A 52 -6.58 4.86 0.91
N GLN A 53 -6.36 4.25 2.08
CA GLN A 53 -5.08 4.33 2.78
C GLN A 53 -3.96 3.57 2.04
N LEU A 54 -4.27 2.46 1.38
CA LEU A 54 -3.31 1.77 0.51
C LEU A 54 -2.93 2.61 -0.70
N ALA A 55 -3.88 3.28 -1.35
CA ALA A 55 -3.58 4.18 -2.46
C ALA A 55 -2.72 5.37 -2.00
N ALA A 56 -3.03 5.97 -0.85
CA ALA A 56 -2.22 7.02 -0.24
C ALA A 56 -0.81 6.52 0.12
N HIS A 57 -0.67 5.30 0.65
CA HIS A 57 0.62 4.67 0.89
C HIS A 57 1.44 4.50 -0.39
N LEU A 58 0.83 4.03 -1.48
CA LEU A 58 1.51 3.86 -2.77
C LEU A 58 1.97 5.20 -3.33
N ILE A 59 1.19 6.28 -3.16
CA ILE A 59 1.59 7.64 -3.54
C ILE A 59 2.78 8.12 -2.68
N ALA A 60 2.69 7.96 -1.36
CA ALA A 60 3.69 8.43 -0.41
C ALA A 60 5.01 7.64 -0.46
N SER A 61 4.95 6.37 -0.86
CA SER A 61 6.11 5.47 -1.00
C SER A 61 6.71 5.44 -2.40
N ALA A 62 5.99 5.94 -3.42
CA ALA A 62 6.54 6.03 -4.76
C ALA A 62 7.78 6.96 -4.77
N PRO A 63 8.87 6.57 -5.45
CA PRO A 63 10.05 7.42 -5.63
C PRO A 63 9.70 8.80 -6.24
N GLU A 64 8.53 8.94 -6.88
CA GLU A 64 8.08 10.06 -7.72
C GLU A 64 7.63 11.35 -6.99
N ARG A 65 8.09 11.62 -5.76
CA ARG A 65 8.54 12.99 -5.47
C ARG A 65 9.83 13.33 -6.21
N GLN A 66 10.50 12.39 -6.89
CA GLN A 66 11.77 12.58 -7.62
C GLN A 66 11.65 13.14 -9.04
N ILE A 67 10.50 13.08 -9.72
CA ILE A 67 10.39 13.49 -11.15
C ILE A 67 9.49 14.72 -11.34
N SER A 68 8.51 14.94 -10.46
CA SER A 68 7.71 16.17 -10.43
C SER A 68 8.49 17.35 -9.82
N SER A 69 9.29 17.12 -8.77
CA SER A 69 10.19 18.15 -8.18
C SER A 69 11.47 18.40 -8.98
N ALA A 70 11.96 17.42 -9.77
CA ALA A 70 13.17 17.59 -10.59
C ALA A 70 13.01 18.58 -11.77
N ARG A 71 11.83 19.15 -11.97
CA ARG A 71 11.59 20.26 -12.89
C ARG A 71 11.33 21.61 -12.19
N GLU A 72 11.25 21.63 -10.85
CA GLU A 72 10.99 22.84 -10.05
C GLU A 72 12.09 23.06 -9.01
N GLY A 73 13.24 23.58 -9.45
CA GLY A 73 14.17 24.29 -8.57
C GLY A 73 15.39 23.51 -8.07
N ASP A 74 16.57 24.10 -8.30
CA ASP A 74 17.84 23.72 -7.66
C ASP A 74 17.68 23.55 -6.14
N GLY A 75 17.71 22.31 -5.66
CA GLY A 75 17.69 21.99 -4.24
C GLY A 75 18.15 20.56 -4.02
N GLN A 76 19.31 20.38 -3.40
CA GLN A 76 19.86 19.08 -3.03
C GLN A 76 18.95 18.42 -1.98
N VAL A 77 18.14 17.45 -2.37
CA VAL A 77 17.34 16.62 -1.47
C VAL A 77 18.11 15.35 -1.14
N SER A 78 18.53 15.21 0.11
CA SER A 78 19.10 13.96 0.63
C SER A 78 17.98 12.93 0.79
N PHE A 79 18.15 11.78 0.15
CA PHE A 79 17.25 10.63 0.22
C PHE A 79 17.46 9.89 1.54
N GLU A 80 16.62 10.17 2.54
CA GLU A 80 16.51 9.36 3.76
C GLU A 80 15.13 8.70 3.79
N GLY A 81 15.06 7.49 3.25
CA GLY A 81 13.93 6.59 3.45
C GLY A 81 14.45 5.17 3.37
N GLU A 82 14.35 4.41 4.47
CA GLU A 82 14.73 3.01 4.51
C GLU A 82 13.86 2.22 3.52
N THR A 83 14.44 1.86 2.37
CA THR A 83 13.81 0.96 1.42
C THR A 83 13.73 -0.44 2.03
N GLY A 84 12.52 -0.97 2.27
CA GLY A 84 12.32 -2.33 2.76
C GLY A 84 11.28 -2.50 3.87
N GLU A 85 10.67 -1.42 4.37
CA GLU A 85 9.71 -1.47 5.48
C GLU A 85 8.26 -1.84 5.07
N GLY A 86 8.02 -2.10 3.78
CA GLY A 86 6.70 -2.47 3.27
C GLY A 86 5.62 -1.46 3.66
N LEU A 87 4.50 -1.95 4.21
CA LEU A 87 3.40 -1.09 4.67
C LEU A 87 3.77 -0.24 5.89
N SER A 88 4.86 -0.55 6.59
CA SER A 88 5.31 0.23 7.75
C SER A 88 6.02 1.51 7.36
N GLY A 89 6.46 1.64 6.09
CA GLY A 89 7.26 2.79 5.62
C GLY A 89 6.50 4.12 5.51
N THR A 90 5.19 4.15 5.78
CA THR A 90 4.41 5.40 5.86
C THR A 90 3.28 5.26 6.88
N THR A 91 2.79 6.37 7.43
CA THR A 91 1.60 6.37 8.31
C THR A 91 0.36 5.81 7.62
N HIS A 92 0.19 6.05 6.31
CA HIS A 92 -0.95 5.53 5.54
C HIS A 92 -0.94 4.00 5.46
N GLY A 93 0.23 3.39 5.23
CA GLY A 93 0.36 1.93 5.20
C GLY A 93 0.08 1.30 6.57
N GLN A 94 0.53 1.92 7.66
CA GLN A 94 0.21 1.48 9.03
C GLN A 94 -1.29 1.61 9.35
N LEU A 95 -1.93 2.69 8.87
CA LEU A 95 -3.35 2.90 9.04
C LEU A 95 -4.18 1.91 8.21
N ALA A 96 -3.77 1.61 6.98
CA ALA A 96 -4.39 0.56 6.16
C ALA A 96 -4.38 -0.80 6.88
N VAL A 97 -3.25 -1.16 7.50
CA VAL A 97 -3.15 -2.38 8.32
C VAL A 97 -4.07 -2.34 9.54
N THR A 98 -4.19 -1.17 10.18
CA THR A 98 -5.05 -1.00 11.36
C THR A 98 -6.54 -1.12 11.01
N LEU A 99 -6.92 -0.66 9.82
CA LEU A 99 -8.30 -0.70 9.34
C LEU A 99 -8.72 -2.07 8.79
N ASP A 100 -7.77 -2.92 8.40
CA ASP A 100 -8.06 -4.27 7.87
C ASP A 100 -8.57 -5.22 8.97
N PRO A 101 -9.86 -5.56 9.01
CA PRO A 101 -10.41 -6.44 10.05
C PRO A 101 -9.95 -7.89 9.90
N THR A 102 -9.40 -8.28 8.74
CA THR A 102 -8.97 -9.65 8.48
C THR A 102 -7.56 -9.93 8.99
N GLY A 103 -6.76 -8.88 9.24
CA GLY A 103 -5.34 -8.96 9.59
C GLY A 103 -4.44 -9.53 8.49
N LYS A 104 -4.98 -9.84 7.31
CA LYS A 104 -4.24 -10.46 6.20
C LYS A 104 -3.30 -9.47 5.52
N LEU A 105 -3.62 -8.18 5.58
CA LEU A 105 -2.81 -7.13 5.01
C LEU A 105 -1.45 -6.99 5.72
N ALA A 106 -1.40 -7.22 7.04
CA ALA A 106 -0.18 -7.15 7.87
C ALA A 106 0.90 -8.20 7.52
N GLY A 107 0.56 -9.22 6.73
CA GLY A 107 1.47 -10.26 6.27
C GLY A 107 1.71 -10.25 4.76
N ALA A 108 1.03 -9.37 4.01
CA ALA A 108 1.06 -9.35 2.55
C ALA A 108 2.38 -8.82 1.97
N ASP A 109 3.14 -8.07 2.76
CA ASP A 109 4.44 -7.49 2.39
C ASP A 109 5.63 -8.41 2.73
N LYS A 110 5.40 -9.52 3.45
CA LYS A 110 6.46 -10.46 3.84
C LYS A 110 6.62 -11.57 2.79
N PRO A 111 7.85 -11.89 2.35
CA PRO A 111 8.09 -13.06 1.50
C PRO A 111 7.60 -14.32 2.21
N SER A 112 6.72 -15.10 1.56
CA SER A 112 6.29 -16.40 2.08
C SER A 112 7.45 -17.40 1.99
N ALA A 113 8.14 -17.62 3.11
CA ALA A 113 9.12 -18.69 3.23
C ALA A 113 8.44 -19.97 3.73
N SER A 114 8.29 -20.98 2.87
CA SER A 114 7.91 -22.33 3.29
C SER A 114 9.17 -23.15 3.59
N ILE A 115 9.42 -23.48 4.86
CA ILE A 115 10.44 -24.48 5.21
C ILE A 115 9.82 -25.87 5.03
N GLY A 116 10.15 -26.53 3.92
CA GLY A 116 9.88 -27.96 3.76
C GLY A 116 10.80 -28.74 4.69
N VAL A 117 10.23 -29.43 5.69
CA VAL A 117 10.99 -30.36 6.52
C VAL A 117 11.36 -31.56 5.64
N PRO A 118 12.66 -31.86 5.40
CA PRO A 118 13.02 -33.05 4.64
C PRO A 118 12.63 -34.31 5.43
N ASP A 119 11.88 -35.19 4.78
CA ASP A 119 11.52 -36.50 5.32
C ASP A 119 12.81 -37.30 5.62
N SER A 120 13.11 -37.48 6.89
CA SER A 120 14.22 -38.32 7.36
C SER A 120 13.81 -39.79 7.34
N LYS A 121 13.49 -40.31 6.15
CA LYS A 121 13.39 -41.76 5.89
C LYS A 121 14.57 -42.19 5.03
N GLY A 122 15.69 -42.55 5.66
CA GLY A 122 16.78 -43.14 4.88
C GLY A 122 18.14 -43.40 5.52
N LEU A 123 18.32 -43.25 6.84
CA LEU A 123 19.54 -43.71 7.50
C LEU A 123 19.21 -44.95 8.35
N ARG A 124 19.29 -46.11 7.71
CA ARG A 124 19.44 -47.42 8.34
C ARG A 124 20.71 -48.06 7.82
#